data_AF-A0A2X4V4F3-F1
#
_entry.id   AF-A0A2X4V4F3-F1
#
_cell.length_a   1.000
_cell.length_b   1.000
_cell.length_c   1.000
_cell.angle_alpha   90.00
_cell.angle_beta   90.00
_cell.angle_gamma   90.00
#
_symmetry.space_group_name_H-M   'P 1'
#
loop_
_entity.id
_entity.type
_entity.pdbx_description
1 polymer ?
#
loop_
_entity_poly.entity_id
_entity_poly.type
_entity_poly.pdbx_seq_one_letter_code
_entity_poly.pdbx_strand_id
1 'polypeptide(L)'
;MKAATAVIDRRALRHNLQQVRRQAPQSRLIAVVKANAYGHGLLETAHTLQDADCYGVARIGEALMLRSGGIVKPILLLEGFSALKICRCWWRITSKPQCTASNSLKRWSRPSWRARCRYG
;
A
#
# COMPACT_ATOMS: atom_id res chain seq x y z
N MET A 1 -19.40 28.76 -16.27
CA MET A 1 -18.60 28.46 -15.05
C MET A 1 -17.28 27.84 -15.49
N LYS A 2 -16.13 28.39 -15.06
CA LYS A 2 -14.83 27.73 -15.25
C LYS A 2 -14.64 26.71 -14.14
N ALA A 3 -14.42 25.45 -14.50
CA ALA A 3 -14.14 24.40 -13.54
C ALA A 3 -12.69 24.52 -13.02
N ALA A 4 -12.48 24.26 -11.72
CA ALA A 4 -11.15 24.15 -11.15
C ALA A 4 -10.45 22.89 -11.72
N THR A 5 -9.22 23.05 -12.20
CA THR A 5 -8.43 21.96 -12.82
C THR A 5 -7.09 21.84 -12.09
N ALA A 6 -6.70 20.61 -11.76
CA ALA A 6 -5.37 20.30 -11.24
C ALA A 6 -4.58 19.51 -12.28
N VAL A 7 -3.38 19.97 -12.62
CA VAL A 7 -2.49 19.30 -13.59
C VAL A 7 -1.36 18.65 -12.84
N ILE A 8 -1.21 17.33 -13.00
CA ILE A 8 -0.19 16.54 -12.32
C ILE A 8 0.94 16.20 -13.29
N ASP A 9 2.16 16.64 -12.98
CA ASP A 9 3.35 16.28 -13.75
C ASP A 9 3.93 14.92 -13.31
N ARG A 10 3.72 13.91 -14.15
CA ARG A 10 4.27 12.56 -13.96
C ARG A 10 5.80 12.49 -14.06
N ARG A 11 6.43 13.41 -14.80
CA ARG A 11 7.89 13.49 -14.91
C ARG A 11 8.50 13.97 -13.60
N ALA A 12 7.89 14.97 -12.95
CA ALA A 12 8.31 15.44 -11.63
C ALA A 12 8.23 14.31 -10.58
N LEU A 13 7.15 13.52 -10.59
CA LEU A 13 7.00 12.37 -9.68
C LEU A 13 8.12 11.34 -9.85
N ARG A 14 8.44 10.95 -11.09
CA ARG A 14 9.55 10.02 -11.37
C ARG A 14 10.90 10.62 -10.98
N HIS A 15 11.12 11.89 -11.28
CA HIS A 15 12.35 12.59 -10.90
C HIS A 15 12.56 12.54 -9.38
N ASN A 16 11.53 12.87 -8.59
CA ASN A 16 11.61 12.86 -7.14
C ASN A 16 11.94 11.47 -6.59
N LEU A 17 11.31 10.42 -7.11
CA LEU A 17 11.61 9.04 -6.72
C LEU A 17 13.07 8.68 -7.02
N GLN A 18 13.59 9.08 -8.18
CA GLN A 18 14.99 8.85 -8.53
C GLN A 18 15.96 9.62 -7.63
N GLN A 19 15.63 10.84 -7.21
CA GLN A 19 16.46 11.59 -6.26
C GLN A 19 16.57 10.85 -4.92
N VAL A 20 15.45 10.35 -4.38
CA VAL A 20 15.48 9.57 -3.13
C VAL A 20 16.27 8.28 -3.31
N ARG A 21 16.14 7.59 -4.45
CA ARG A 21 16.94 6.39 -4.76
C ARG A 21 18.43 6.68 -4.79
N ARG A 22 18.85 7.83 -5.34
CA ARG A 22 20.27 8.24 -5.37
C ARG A 22 20.83 8.50 -3.98
N GLN A 23 20.01 9.04 -3.07
CA GLN A 23 20.42 9.30 -1.69
C GLN A 23 20.50 8.01 -0.85
N ALA A 24 19.68 7.01 -1.17
CA ALA A 24 19.64 5.75 -0.43
C ALA A 24 19.65 4.52 -1.38
N PRO A 25 20.77 4.24 -2.07
CA PRO A 25 20.83 3.25 -3.14
C PRO A 25 20.63 1.80 -2.66
N GLN A 26 20.97 1.52 -1.40
CA GLN A 26 20.85 0.18 -0.80
C GLN A 26 19.51 -0.02 -0.07
N SER A 27 18.70 1.03 0.07
CA SER A 27 17.43 0.97 0.80
C SER A 27 16.27 0.65 -0.13
N ARG A 28 15.28 -0.07 0.40
CA ARG A 28 14.00 -0.28 -0.28
C ARG A 28 13.14 0.98 -0.15
N LEU A 29 12.54 1.41 -1.26
CA LEU A 29 11.68 2.58 -1.32
C LEU A 29 10.21 2.20 -1.23
N ILE A 30 9.50 2.91 -0.35
CA ILE A 30 8.05 2.80 -0.20
C ILE A 30 7.43 4.09 -0.74
N ALA A 31 6.68 3.99 -1.84
CA ALA A 31 5.91 5.10 -2.37
C ALA A 31 4.60 5.24 -1.59
N VAL A 32 4.50 6.27 -0.75
CA VAL A 32 3.30 6.54 0.04
C VAL A 32 2.24 7.22 -0.85
N VAL A 33 1.16 6.51 -1.12
CA VAL A 33 0.06 6.94 -2.01
C VAL A 33 -1.28 7.04 -1.28
N LYS A 34 -1.25 7.29 0.03
CA LYS A 34 -2.46 7.47 0.85
C LYS A 34 -3.28 8.69 0.43
N ALA A 35 -4.56 8.70 0.80
CA ALA A 35 -5.51 9.76 0.49
C ALA A 35 -5.57 10.08 -1.01
N ASN A 36 -5.76 9.05 -1.84
CA ASN A 36 -5.77 9.16 -3.30
C ASN A 36 -4.46 9.77 -3.86
N ALA A 37 -3.31 9.29 -3.38
CA ALA A 37 -2.00 9.86 -3.66
C ALA A 37 -1.93 11.36 -3.38
N TYR A 38 -2.40 11.82 -2.21
CA TYR A 38 -2.46 13.25 -1.86
C TYR A 38 -3.27 14.09 -2.89
N GLY A 39 -4.30 13.50 -3.49
CA GLY A 39 -5.12 14.15 -4.53
C GLY A 39 -4.58 14.05 -5.96
N HIS A 40 -3.45 13.37 -6.18
CA HIS A 40 -2.85 13.22 -7.51
C HIS A 40 -3.46 12.08 -8.34
N GLY A 41 -4.32 11.25 -7.74
CA GLY A 41 -4.89 10.06 -8.37
C GLY A 41 -4.10 8.80 -8.01
N LEU A 42 -4.77 7.86 -7.34
CA LEU A 42 -4.14 6.68 -6.73
C LEU A 42 -3.50 5.77 -7.78
N LEU A 43 -4.27 5.37 -8.80
CA LEU A 43 -3.82 4.40 -9.80
C LEU A 43 -2.79 5.02 -10.73
N GLU A 44 -3.05 6.23 -11.20
CA GLU A 44 -2.18 6.97 -12.11
C GLU A 44 -0.82 7.24 -11.47
N THR A 45 -0.80 7.61 -10.18
CA THR A 45 0.43 7.79 -9.42
C THR A 45 1.15 6.47 -9.19
N ALA A 46 0.42 5.39 -8.85
CA ALA A 46 1.02 4.07 -8.67
C ALA A 46 1.68 3.54 -9.96
N HIS A 47 1.01 3.67 -11.10
CA HIS A 47 1.57 3.32 -12.42
C HIS A 47 2.73 4.23 -12.82
N THR A 48 2.75 5.48 -12.39
CA THR A 48 3.88 6.39 -12.64
C THR A 48 5.10 6.03 -11.80
N LEU A 49 4.89 5.59 -10.55
CA LEU A 49 5.93 5.23 -9.58
C LEU A 49 6.28 3.74 -9.62
N GLN A 50 6.41 3.17 -10.82
CA GLN A 50 6.79 1.78 -11.06
C GLN A 50 8.22 1.43 -10.66
N ASP A 51 9.04 2.38 -10.21
CA ASP A 51 10.39 2.06 -9.70
C ASP A 51 10.42 1.91 -8.17
N ALA A 52 9.29 2.13 -7.49
CA ALA A 52 9.17 1.93 -6.04
C ALA A 52 9.08 0.43 -5.71
N ASP A 53 9.67 -0.01 -4.61
CA ASP A 53 9.69 -1.43 -4.22
C ASP A 53 8.37 -1.85 -3.56
N CYS A 54 7.65 -0.90 -2.96
CA CYS A 54 6.40 -1.11 -2.23
C CYS A 54 5.54 0.16 -2.29
N TYR A 55 4.22 0.01 -2.11
CA TYR A 55 3.30 1.14 -1.96
C TYR A 55 2.75 1.23 -0.53
N GLY A 56 2.71 2.43 0.04
CA GLY A 56 2.13 2.69 1.35
C GLY A 56 0.74 3.32 1.24
N VAL A 57 -0.28 2.72 1.84
CA VAL A 57 -1.65 3.26 1.89
C VAL A 57 -2.13 3.42 3.32
N ALA A 58 -3.12 4.29 3.55
CA ALA A 58 -3.71 4.47 4.86
C ALA A 58 -4.87 3.49 5.08
N ARG A 59 -5.61 3.17 4.03
CA ARG A 59 -6.82 2.33 4.12
C ARG A 59 -6.80 1.16 3.16
N ILE A 60 -7.56 0.12 3.51
CA ILE A 60 -7.65 -1.10 2.69
C ILE A 60 -8.41 -0.88 1.40
N GLY A 61 -9.38 0.02 1.37
CA GLY A 61 -10.04 0.40 0.12
C GLY A 61 -9.02 0.83 -0.93
N GLU A 62 -8.00 1.59 -0.54
CA GLU A 62 -6.90 2.00 -1.43
C GLU A 62 -6.05 0.79 -1.85
N ALA A 63 -5.73 -0.10 -0.92
CA ALA A 63 -5.00 -1.34 -1.24
C ALA A 63 -5.75 -2.22 -2.25
N LEU A 64 -7.07 -2.36 -2.07
CA LEU A 64 -7.95 -3.11 -2.97
C LEU A 64 -8.02 -2.45 -4.35
N MET A 65 -8.18 -1.12 -4.40
CA MET A 65 -8.17 -0.39 -5.67
C MET A 65 -6.86 -0.60 -6.43
N LEU A 66 -5.71 -0.51 -5.76
CA LEU A 66 -4.40 -0.79 -6.37
C LEU A 66 -4.32 -2.21 -6.93
N ARG A 67 -4.86 -3.20 -6.20
CA ARG A 67 -4.89 -4.60 -6.65
C ARG A 67 -5.80 -4.82 -7.84
N SER A 68 -7.00 -4.25 -7.82
CA SER A 68 -7.91 -4.28 -8.97
C SER A 68 -7.33 -3.54 -10.18
N GLY A 69 -6.50 -2.52 -9.96
CA GLY A 69 -5.71 -1.84 -10.99
C GLY A 69 -4.47 -2.60 -11.48
N GLY A 70 -4.32 -3.88 -11.10
CA GLY A 70 -3.22 -4.73 -11.59
C GLY A 70 -1.87 -4.50 -10.92
N ILE A 71 -1.81 -3.73 -9.82
CA ILE A 71 -0.56 -3.56 -9.07
C ILE A 71 -0.26 -4.83 -8.29
N VAL A 72 0.82 -5.53 -8.68
CA VAL A 72 1.28 -6.77 -8.03
C VAL A 72 2.27 -6.56 -6.88
N LYS A 73 2.83 -5.35 -6.78
CA LYS A 73 3.86 -5.05 -5.77
C LYS A 73 3.34 -5.13 -4.33
N PRO A 74 4.22 -5.33 -3.34
CA PRO A 74 3.84 -5.24 -1.93
C PRO A 74 3.12 -3.94 -1.61
N ILE A 75 2.07 -4.02 -0.79
CA ILE A 75 1.34 -2.86 -0.27
C ILE A 75 1.43 -2.89 1.24
N LEU A 76 1.98 -1.84 1.84
CA LEU A 76 2.05 -1.61 3.27
C LEU A 76 0.82 -0.80 3.71
N LEU A 77 0.13 -1.27 4.73
CA LEU A 77 -0.91 -0.50 5.40
C LEU A 77 -0.31 0.24 6.59
N LEU A 78 -0.26 1.57 6.50
CA LEU A 78 0.49 2.41 7.45
C LEU A 78 -0.16 2.46 8.83
N GLU A 79 -1.50 2.43 8.90
CA GLU A 79 -2.26 2.57 10.15
C GLU A 79 -2.70 1.22 10.76
N GLY A 80 -2.33 0.10 10.12
CA GLY A 80 -2.77 -1.22 10.53
C GLY A 80 -4.28 -1.46 10.37
N PHE A 81 -4.78 -2.53 10.98
CA PHE A 81 -6.18 -2.95 10.86
C PHE A 81 -6.91 -2.70 12.18
N SER A 82 -8.03 -1.97 12.13
CA SER A 82 -8.88 -1.72 13.29
C SER A 82 -9.96 -2.80 13.52
N ALA A 83 -10.23 -3.67 12.53
CA ALA A 83 -11.31 -4.68 12.62
C ALA A 83 -10.87 -6.11 12.30
N LEU A 84 -11.42 -7.09 13.02
CA LEU A 84 -11.05 -8.52 12.90
C LEU A 84 -11.39 -9.13 11.52
N LYS A 85 -12.51 -8.74 10.90
CA LYS A 85 -12.95 -9.23 9.58
C LYS A 85 -11.95 -8.89 8.47
N ILE A 86 -11.29 -7.76 8.64
CA ILE A 86 -10.37 -7.18 7.69
C ILE A 86 -9.05 -7.96 7.62
N CYS A 87 -8.56 -8.49 8.75
CA CYS A 87 -7.33 -9.30 8.79
C CYS A 87 -7.38 -10.50 7.85
N ARG A 88 -8.56 -11.14 7.71
CA ARG A 88 -8.75 -12.31 6.84
C ARG A 88 -8.72 -11.96 5.36
N CYS A 89 -9.28 -10.81 4.98
CA CYS A 89 -9.19 -10.31 3.61
C CYS A 89 -7.75 -9.91 3.26
N TRP A 90 -7.08 -9.18 4.17
CA TRP A 90 -5.72 -8.72 3.91
C TRP A 90 -4.73 -9.87 3.75
N TRP A 91 -4.88 -10.93 4.55
CA TRP A 91 -4.05 -12.14 4.43
C TRP A 91 -4.21 -12.88 3.08
N ARG A 92 -5.37 -12.76 2.41
CA ARG A 92 -5.57 -13.28 1.04
C ARG A 92 -4.95 -12.39 -0.03
N ILE A 93 -4.71 -11.12 0.26
CA ILE A 93 -4.26 -10.09 -0.69
C ILE A 93 -2.74 -9.89 -0.66
N THR A 94 -2.08 -10.27 0.44
CA THR A 94 -0.63 -10.14 0.61
C THR A 94 0.03 -11.50 0.90
N SER A 95 1.01 -11.89 0.06
CA SER A 95 1.79 -13.13 0.25
C SER A 95 2.79 -13.03 1.41
N LYS A 96 2.95 -11.85 2.02
CA LYS A 96 3.77 -11.62 3.22
C LYS A 96 3.10 -10.55 4.10
N PRO A 97 2.71 -10.88 5.34
CA PRO A 97 2.27 -9.86 6.27
C PRO A 97 3.49 -9.10 6.82
N GLN A 98 3.62 -7.82 6.49
CA GLN A 98 4.42 -6.90 7.31
C GLN A 98 3.45 -6.14 8.21
N CYS A 99 3.19 -6.75 9.37
CA CYS A 99 2.48 -6.10 10.47
C CYS A 99 3.45 -5.16 11.19
N THR A 100 3.41 -3.87 10.88
CA THR A 100 3.96 -2.84 11.77
C THR A 100 2.79 -2.12 12.43
N ALA A 101 2.21 -2.74 13.44
CA ALA A 101 1.25 -2.09 14.33
C ALA A 101 2.01 -1.64 15.60
N SER A 102 2.53 -0.41 15.59
CA SER A 102 3.01 0.27 16.79
C SER A 102 1.83 0.90 17.53
N ASN A 103 1.04 0.08 18.21
CA ASN A 103 0.44 0.37 19.52
C ASN A 103 -0.55 -0.74 19.89
N SER A 104 -0.43 -1.27 21.10
CA SER A 104 -1.25 -2.36 21.68
C SER A 104 -0.80 -3.79 21.35
N LEU A 105 0.47 -4.07 21.61
CA LEU A 105 0.99 -5.43 21.83
C LEU A 105 0.42 -6.01 23.14
N LYS A 106 -0.81 -6.50 23.10
CA LYS A 106 -1.23 -7.61 23.96
C LYS A 106 -2.07 -8.57 23.11
N ARG A 107 -1.57 -9.81 23.00
CA ARG A 107 -2.28 -11.02 22.54
C ARG A 107 -2.20 -11.38 21.05
N TRP A 108 -0.98 -11.65 20.56
CA TRP A 108 -0.80 -12.51 19.38
C TRP A 108 0.39 -13.46 19.57
N SER A 109 0.26 -14.37 20.54
CA SER A 109 1.17 -15.51 20.73
C SER A 109 0.39 -16.81 20.88
N ARG A 110 -0.24 -17.32 19.81
CA ARG A 110 -0.59 -18.75 19.69
C ARG A 110 -0.47 -19.26 18.24
N PRO A 111 0.43 -20.20 17.94
CA PRO A 111 0.69 -20.73 16.59
C PRO A 111 -0.16 -21.97 16.24
N SER A 112 -1.50 -21.92 16.36
CA SER A 112 -2.34 -23.13 16.17
C SER A 112 -3.53 -22.99 15.20
N TRP A 113 -3.58 -21.97 14.34
CA TRP A 113 -4.65 -21.85 13.34
C TRP A 113 -4.18 -22.33 11.97
N ARG A 114 -3.77 -23.60 11.89
CA ARG A 114 -3.75 -24.34 10.63
C ARG A 114 -5.20 -24.76 10.32
N ALA A 115 -6.06 -23.77 10.05
CA ALA A 115 -7.47 -23.99 9.76
C ALA A 115 -7.62 -24.52 8.32
N ARG A 116 -7.72 -25.84 8.25
CA ARG A 116 -8.12 -26.68 7.12
C ARG A 116 -9.30 -26.03 6.37
N CYS A 117 -9.05 -25.52 5.16
CA CYS A 117 -10.12 -25.18 4.22
C CYS A 117 -10.73 -26.49 3.71
N ARG A 118 -11.93 -26.85 4.18
CA ARG A 118 -12.84 -27.67 3.39
C ARG A 118 -13.77 -26.70 2.67
N TYR A 119 -13.77 -26.78 1.35
CA TYR A 119 -14.86 -26.24 0.54
C TYR A 119 -16.06 -27.16 0.73
N GLY A 120 -17.20 -26.56 1.06
CA GLY A 120 -18.53 -27.13 1.09
C GLY A 120 -19.49 -25.99 0.83
#